data_AF-A0A9E2X3M5-F1
#
_entry.id   AF-A0A9E2X3M5-F1
#
_cell.length_a   1.000
_cell.length_b   1.000
_cell.length_c   1.000
_cell.angle_alpha   90.00
_cell.angle_beta   90.00
_cell.angle_gamma   90.00
#
_symmetry.space_group_name_H-M   'P 1'
#
loop_
_entity.id
_entity.type
_entity.pdbx_description
1 polymer ?
#
loop_
_entity_poly.entity_id
_entity_poly.type
_entity_poly.pdbx_seq_one_letter_code
_entity_poly.pdbx_strand_id
1 'polypeptide(L)'
;AVRAAHRWMRERDARGEPFLSGMFTRGEVVYAGSRAEPPHDREPVAIFTGEVLPPYAADLDDETARRLLNELASEIGQILDQEEVHVAYCDRAWILTPVGEAAPA
;
A
#
# COMPACT_ATOMS: atom_id res chain seq x y z
N ALA A 1 7.40 -5.61 -5.44
CA ALA A 1 6.73 -5.13 -4.22
C ALA A 1 7.53 -5.39 -2.92
N VAL A 2 7.70 -6.62 -2.40
CA VAL A 2 8.44 -6.87 -1.13
C VAL A 2 9.80 -6.15 -1.04
N ARG A 3 10.67 -6.33 -2.05
CA ARG A 3 11.99 -5.68 -2.09
C ARG A 3 11.90 -4.15 -2.10
N ALA A 4 10.85 -3.60 -2.69
CA ALA A 4 10.65 -2.17 -2.77
C ALA A 4 10.08 -1.59 -1.47
N ALA A 5 9.10 -2.27 -0.85
CA ALA A 5 8.63 -1.95 0.50
C ALA A 5 9.81 -1.95 1.49
N HIS A 6 10.67 -2.98 1.44
CA HIS A 6 11.85 -3.05 2.27
C HIS A 6 12.90 -1.96 1.94
N ARG A 7 13.07 -1.60 0.66
CA ARG A 7 13.92 -0.47 0.26
C ARG A 7 13.39 0.84 0.83
N TRP A 8 12.08 1.11 0.71
CA TRP A 8 11.41 2.29 1.27
C TRP A 8 11.65 2.40 2.78
N MET A 9 11.52 1.29 3.52
CA MET A 9 11.82 1.26 4.96
C MET A 9 13.29 1.63 5.25
N ARG A 10 14.24 1.02 4.52
CA ARG A 10 15.67 1.29 4.70
C ARG A 10 16.07 2.73 4.40
N GLU A 11 15.48 3.32 3.36
CA GLU A 11 15.77 4.71 2.98
C GLU A 11 15.26 5.71 4.03
N ARG A 12 14.16 5.38 4.72
CA ARG A 12 13.65 6.20 5.84
C ARG A 12 14.49 6.00 7.10
N ASP A 13 14.81 4.74 7.44
CA ASP A 13 15.69 4.41 8.56
C ASP A 13 17.06 5.10 8.46
N ALA A 14 17.67 5.08 7.27
CA ALA A 14 18.93 5.78 7.00
C ALA A 14 18.87 7.30 7.20
N ARG A 15 17.67 7.90 7.14
CA ARG A 15 17.42 9.33 7.37
C ARG A 15 16.97 9.64 8.81
N GLY A 16 16.83 8.62 9.67
CA GLY A 16 16.24 8.77 11.00
C GLY A 16 14.76 9.15 10.95
N GLU A 17 14.08 8.82 9.85
CA GLU A 17 12.65 9.08 9.65
C GLU A 17 11.81 7.88 10.12
N PRO A 18 10.59 8.11 10.64
CA PRO A 18 9.71 7.02 11.04
C PRO A 18 9.33 6.16 9.83
N PHE A 19 9.19 4.85 10.04
CA PHE A 19 8.74 3.90 9.03
C PHE A 19 7.81 2.85 9.64
N LEU A 20 7.05 2.18 8.77
CA LEU A 20 6.13 1.11 9.17
C LEU A 20 6.82 -0.25 9.09
N SER A 21 6.69 -1.06 10.13
CA SER A 21 7.11 -2.46 10.14
C SER A 21 5.89 -3.37 10.02
N GLY A 22 6.00 -4.48 9.29
CA GLY A 22 4.86 -5.38 9.10
C GLY A 22 5.15 -6.60 8.25
N MET A 23 4.11 -7.40 8.08
CA MET A 23 4.07 -8.55 7.19
C MET A 23 3.69 -8.13 5.78
N PHE A 24 4.23 -8.84 4.81
CA PHE A 24 3.89 -8.71 3.41
C PHE A 24 3.42 -10.07 2.88
N THR A 25 2.21 -10.11 2.35
CA THR A 25 1.63 -11.29 1.73
C THR A 25 1.43 -11.03 0.24
N ARG A 26 1.94 -11.93 -0.60
CA ARG A 26 1.68 -11.93 -2.04
C ARG A 26 0.53 -12.89 -2.32
N GLY A 27 -0.39 -12.49 -3.17
CA GLY A 27 -1.51 -13.33 -3.60
C GLY A 27 -1.90 -13.05 -5.04
N GLU A 28 -2.97 -13.72 -5.47
CA GLU A 28 -3.67 -13.45 -6.72
C GLU A 28 -5.16 -13.41 -6.41
N VAL A 29 -5.87 -12.42 -6.93
CA VAL A 29 -7.33 -12.44 -7.02
C VAL A 29 -7.69 -13.28 -8.24
N VAL A 30 -8.63 -14.20 -8.10
CA VAL A 30 -9.11 -15.06 -9.21
C VAL A 30 -10.54 -14.65 -9.53
N TYR A 31 -10.78 -14.29 -10.79
CA TYR A 31 -12.10 -13.87 -11.25
C TYR A 31 -12.84 -15.04 -11.92
N ALA A 32 -14.15 -15.13 -11.68
CA ALA A 32 -15.00 -16.15 -12.33
C ALA A 32 -15.40 -15.77 -13.77
N GLY A 33 -15.04 -14.57 -14.23
CA GLY A 33 -15.27 -14.04 -15.58
C GLY A 33 -16.46 -13.07 -15.71
N SER A 34 -16.30 -12.05 -16.56
CA SER A 34 -17.36 -11.20 -17.13
C SER A 34 -17.09 -11.05 -18.64
N ARG A 35 -18.15 -11.06 -19.44
CA ARG A 35 -18.16 -11.38 -20.89
C ARG A 35 -17.64 -10.26 -21.81
N ALA A 36 -17.06 -9.17 -21.29
CA ALA A 36 -16.84 -7.94 -22.06
C ALA A 36 -15.39 -7.46 -22.22
N GLU A 37 -14.41 -7.96 -21.47
CA GLU A 37 -13.05 -7.42 -21.47
C GLU A 37 -11.99 -8.54 -21.35
N PRO A 38 -10.73 -8.32 -21.78
CA PRO A 38 -9.72 -9.38 -21.87
C PRO A 38 -9.56 -10.14 -20.55
N PRO A 39 -9.25 -11.45 -20.58
CA PRO A 39 -9.32 -12.31 -19.41
C PRO A 39 -8.10 -12.05 -18.53
N HIS A 40 -8.15 -11.03 -17.68
CA HIS A 40 -7.37 -11.09 -16.46
C HIS A 40 -8.09 -12.10 -15.55
N ASP A 41 -7.97 -13.41 -15.85
CA ASP A 41 -8.50 -14.49 -15.01
C ASP A 41 -7.92 -14.40 -13.59
N ARG A 42 -6.75 -13.76 -13.48
CA ARG A 42 -6.05 -13.48 -12.23
C ARG A 42 -5.40 -12.11 -12.24
N GLU A 43 -5.43 -11.46 -11.09
CA GLU A 43 -4.74 -10.20 -10.84
C GLU A 43 -3.78 -10.35 -9.66
N PRO A 44 -2.50 -9.96 -9.81
CA PRO A 44 -1.53 -10.04 -8.72
C PRO A 44 -1.86 -9.03 -7.64
N VAL A 45 -1.97 -9.49 -6.39
CA VAL A 45 -2.20 -8.61 -5.24
C VAL A 45 -1.09 -8.70 -4.21
N ALA A 46 -0.97 -7.63 -3.44
CA ALA A 46 -0.13 -7.57 -2.26
C ALA A 46 -0.91 -7.01 -1.09
N ILE A 47 -0.77 -7.67 0.06
CA ILE A 47 -1.32 -7.21 1.32
C ILE A 47 -0.14 -6.87 2.23
N PHE A 48 -0.08 -5.62 2.67
CA PHE A 48 0.80 -5.20 3.75
C PHE A 48 -0.04 -5.04 5.02
N THR A 49 0.42 -5.64 6.12
CA THR A 49 -0.23 -5.49 7.43
C THR A 49 0.86 -5.28 8.47
N GLY A 50 0.79 -4.18 9.20
CA GLY A 50 1.84 -3.78 10.12
C GLY A 50 1.31 -3.16 11.39
N GLU A 51 2.22 -3.02 12.35
CA GLU A 51 1.98 -2.34 13.62
C GLU A 51 3.06 -1.29 13.84
N VAL A 52 2.65 -0.19 14.46
CA VAL A 52 3.53 0.88 14.89
C VAL A 52 4.18 0.44 16.20
N LEU A 53 5.34 -0.21 16.13
CA LEU A 53 6.04 -0.67 17.32
C LEU A 53 6.82 0.49 17.96
N PRO A 54 6.77 0.64 19.31
CA PRO A 54 7.44 1.75 20.00
C PRO A 54 8.92 1.98 19.63
N PRO A 55 9.77 0.94 19.43
CA PRO A 55 11.17 1.16 19.04
C PRO A 55 11.36 1.82 17.67
N TYR A 56 10.37 1.70 16.79
CA TYR A 56 10.45 2.19 15.40
C TYR A 56 9.61 3.46 15.17
N ALA A 57 8.81 3.87 16.17
CA ALA A 57 7.75 4.83 15.96
C ALA A 57 7.15 5.44 17.26
N ALA A 58 7.97 5.64 18.31
CA ALA A 58 7.53 6.05 19.65
C ALA A 58 6.62 7.30 19.71
N ASP A 59 6.69 8.20 18.72
CA ASP A 59 5.96 9.48 18.68
C ASP A 59 5.08 9.65 17.42
N LEU A 60 4.65 8.54 16.81
CA LEU A 60 3.95 8.55 15.53
C LEU A 60 2.45 8.85 15.74
N ASP A 61 2.01 10.05 15.37
CA ASP A 61 0.60 10.41 15.41
C ASP A 61 -0.19 9.79 14.24
N ASP A 62 -1.52 9.75 14.37
CA ASP A 62 -2.40 9.13 13.38
C ASP A 62 -2.26 9.74 11.98
N GLU A 63 -1.98 11.05 11.90
CA GLU A 63 -1.81 11.74 10.62
C GLU A 63 -0.49 11.33 9.94
N THR A 64 0.57 11.17 10.72
CA THR A 64 1.85 10.64 10.25
C THR A 64 1.68 9.18 9.84
N ALA A 65 0.95 8.37 10.59
CA ALA A 65 0.67 6.97 10.24
C ALA A 65 -0.07 6.87 8.91
N ARG A 66 -1.11 7.69 8.74
CA ARG A 66 -1.87 7.81 7.49
C ARG A 66 -0.98 8.21 6.32
N ARG A 67 -0.11 9.21 6.49
CA ARG A 67 0.82 9.64 5.44
C ARG A 67 1.80 8.53 5.05
N LEU A 68 2.39 7.84 6.03
CA LEU A 68 3.33 6.74 5.77
C LEU A 68 2.65 5.55 5.08
N LEU A 69 1.42 5.23 5.47
CA LEU A 69 0.61 4.22 4.79
C LEU A 69 0.35 4.63 3.35
N ASN A 70 0.03 5.90 3.09
CA ASN A 70 -0.19 6.38 1.73
C ASN A 70 1.06 6.33 0.85
N GLU A 71 2.21 6.73 1.39
CA GLU A 71 3.49 6.64 0.68
C GLU A 71 3.83 5.19 0.35
N LEU A 72 3.76 4.29 1.33
CA LEU A 72 4.05 2.87 1.13
C LEU A 72 3.06 2.21 0.16
N ALA A 73 1.76 2.51 0.29
CA ALA A 73 0.71 2.02 -0.61
C ALA A 73 0.94 2.51 -2.04
N SER A 74 1.34 3.77 -2.22
CA SER A 74 1.67 4.33 -3.54
C SER A 74 2.89 3.63 -4.17
N GLU A 75 3.96 3.41 -3.40
CA GLU A 75 5.14 2.67 -3.87
C GLU A 75 4.80 1.24 -4.28
N ILE A 76 3.97 0.55 -3.51
CA ILE A 76 3.54 -0.82 -3.82
C ILE A 76 2.63 -0.83 -5.05
N GLY A 77 1.63 0.06 -5.09
CA GLY A 77 0.65 0.18 -6.17
C GLY A 77 1.30 0.44 -7.51
N GLN A 78 2.23 1.42 -7.59
CA GLN A 78 2.97 1.72 -8.82
C GLN A 78 3.80 0.53 -9.32
N ILE A 79 4.37 -0.26 -8.42
CA ILE A 79 5.20 -1.43 -8.78
C ILE A 79 4.37 -2.61 -9.25
N LEU A 80 3.14 -2.70 -8.78
CA LEU A 80 2.20 -3.76 -9.15
C LEU A 80 1.23 -3.32 -10.25
N ASP A 81 1.37 -2.10 -10.76
CA ASP A 81 0.49 -1.51 -11.77
C ASP A 81 -0.98 -1.57 -11.36
N GLN A 82 -1.25 -1.22 -10.10
CA GLN A 82 -2.59 -1.26 -9.51
C GLN A 82 -3.30 0.07 -9.74
N GLU A 83 -4.50 0.01 -10.32
CA GLU A 83 -5.37 1.17 -10.56
C GLU A 83 -5.96 1.73 -9.25
N GLU A 84 -6.15 0.87 -8.25
CA GLU A 84 -6.66 1.24 -6.94
C GLU A 84 -5.88 0.51 -5.84
N VAL A 85 -5.53 1.22 -4.77
CA VAL A 85 -4.93 0.62 -3.58
C VAL A 85 -5.79 0.93 -2.36
N HIS A 86 -6.37 -0.11 -1.78
CA HIS A 86 -7.15 -0.01 -0.55
C HIS A 86 -6.23 0.10 0.66
N VAL A 87 -6.47 1.09 1.51
CA VAL A 87 -5.73 1.32 2.74
C VAL A 87 -6.72 1.32 3.91
N ALA A 88 -6.36 0.63 4.99
CA ALA A 88 -7.12 0.61 6.23
C ALA A 88 -6.19 0.92 7.42
N TYR A 89 -6.67 1.77 8.33
CA TYR A 89 -5.97 2.17 9.55
C TYR A 89 -6.99 2.43 10.66
N CYS A 90 -6.86 1.71 11.78
CA CYS A 90 -7.81 1.75 12.90
C CYS A 90 -9.26 1.53 12.44
N ASP A 91 -10.12 2.53 12.60
CA ASP A 91 -11.54 2.52 12.22
C ASP A 91 -11.80 3.15 10.84
N ARG A 92 -10.74 3.45 10.08
CA ARG A 92 -10.82 4.17 8.80
C ARG A 92 -10.32 3.31 7.65
N ALA A 93 -10.95 3.48 6.49
CA ALA A 93 -10.50 2.93 5.23
C ALA A 93 -10.68 3.95 4.11
N TRP A 94 -9.77 3.94 3.14
CA TRP A 94 -9.83 4.80 1.95
C TRP A 94 -9.13 4.11 0.77
N ILE A 95 -9.33 4.67 -0.42
CA ILE A 95 -8.73 4.17 -1.66
C ILE A 95 -7.77 5.23 -2.19
N LEU A 96 -6.59 4.79 -2.63
CA LEU A 96 -5.66 5.61 -3.39
C LEU A 96 -5.77 5.22 -4.86
N THR A 97 -6.03 6.20 -5.70
CA THR A 97 -5.90 6.08 -7.16
C THR A 97 -4.57 6.72 -7.56
N PRO A 98 -3.82 6.15 -8.53
CA PRO A 98 -2.74 6.85 -9.18
C PRO A 98 -3.29 8.18 -9.70
N VAL A 99 -2.60 9.29 -9.41
CA VAL A 99 -3.03 10.60 -9.94
C VAL A 99 -2.88 10.57 -11.45
N GLY A 100 -3.99 10.29 -12.13
CA GLY A 100 -4.18 10.30 -13.57
C GLY A 100 -5.56 10.85 -13.87
N GLU A 101 -5.60 12.16 -14.13
CA GLU A 101 -6.77 12.98 -14.52
C GLU A 101 -8.00 12.92 -13.59
N ALA A 102 -8.24 14.01 -12.87
CA ALA A 102 -9.46 14.20 -12.10
C ALA A 102 -10.68 14.18 -13.03
N ALA A 103 -11.42 13.07 -13.03
CA ALA A 103 -12.78 13.05 -13.57
C ALA A 103 -13.72 13.77 -12.59
N PRO A 104 -14.50 14.77 -13.03
CA PRO A 104 -15.49 15.41 -12.17
C PRO A 104 -16.62 14.43 -11.82
N ALA A 105 -17.12 14.59 -10.59
CA ALA A 105 -18.22 13.84 -9.99
C ALA A 105 -19.54 13.91 -10.78
#